data_AF-A0A4Y2DSW1-F1
#
_entry.id   AF-A0A4Y2DSW1-F1
#
_cell.length_a   1.000
_cell.length_b   1.000
_cell.length_c   1.000
_cell.angle_alpha   90.00
_cell.angle_beta   90.00
_cell.angle_gamma   90.00
#
_symmetry.space_group_name_H-M   'P 1'
#
loop_
_entity.id
_entity.type
_entity.pdbx_description
1 polymer ?
#
loop_
_entity_poly.entity_id
_entity_poly.type
_entity_poly.pdbx_seq_one_letter_code
_entity_poly.pdbx_strand_id
1 'polypeptide(L)'
;MLISLLEQRAQKNGVTSAIDVSQLYGTNEESSKELRALDGTGKLKHNDTSVGCLLPSGKGPNDLFCPKGEASKCFMSGISAYSS
;
A
#
# COMPACT_ATOMS: atom_id res chain seq x y z
N MET A 1 39.75 -18.16 17.78
CA MET A 1 38.37 -18.11 18.29
C MET A 1 37.52 -17.45 17.20
N LEU A 2 36.95 -18.26 16.32
CA LEU A 2 36.18 -17.83 15.14
C LEU A 2 34.80 -18.47 15.28
N ILE A 3 33.95 -17.86 16.10
CA ILE A 3 32.51 -18.10 16.01
C ILE A 3 32.02 -16.94 15.14
N SER A 4 31.75 -17.27 13.89
CA SER A 4 31.00 -16.41 13.00
C SER A 4 29.74 -15.94 13.74
N LEU A 5 29.50 -14.64 13.69
CA LEU A 5 28.22 -14.03 13.98
C LEU A 5 27.20 -14.63 13.00
N LEU A 6 26.66 -15.81 13.34
CA LEU A 6 25.50 -16.35 12.65
C LEU A 6 24.33 -15.46 13.04
N GLU A 7 24.00 -14.51 12.17
CA GLU A 7 22.74 -13.77 12.25
C GLU A 7 21.60 -14.77 12.48
N GLN A 8 20.96 -14.66 13.65
CA GLN A 8 19.78 -15.46 13.93
C GLN A 8 18.65 -15.02 13.01
N ARG A 9 17.95 -15.99 12.41
CA ARG A 9 16.82 -15.70 11.51
C ARG A 9 15.75 -14.90 12.26
N ALA A 10 15.51 -13.66 11.82
CA ALA A 10 14.44 -12.80 12.33
C ALA A 10 13.43 -12.46 11.23
N GLN A 11 12.18 -12.22 11.62
CA GLN A 11 11.14 -11.70 10.73
C GLN A 11 11.25 -10.18 10.60
N LYS A 12 10.88 -9.64 9.44
CA LYS A 12 10.82 -8.19 9.19
C LYS A 12 9.38 -7.70 9.31
N ASN A 13 9.18 -6.53 9.91
CA ASN A 13 7.90 -5.83 9.87
C ASN A 13 7.78 -5.05 8.55
N GLY A 14 6.69 -5.26 7.82
CA GLY A 14 6.41 -4.55 6.56
C GLY A 14 5.74 -3.18 6.75
N VAL A 15 5.35 -2.84 7.97
CA VAL A 15 4.70 -1.58 8.31
C VAL A 15 5.47 -0.78 9.36
N THR A 16 5.11 0.49 9.53
CA THR A 16 5.64 1.31 10.61
C THR A 16 5.14 0.77 11.95
N SER A 17 5.97 0.85 13.00
CA SER A 17 5.58 0.44 14.34
C SER A 17 4.74 1.48 15.09
N ALA A 18 4.65 2.70 14.54
CA ALA A 18 3.92 3.80 15.12
C ALA A 18 2.41 3.70 14.83
N ILE A 19 1.60 4.36 15.66
CA ILE A 19 0.18 4.60 15.37
C ILE A 19 0.10 5.90 14.54
N ASP A 20 0.37 5.78 13.24
CA ASP A 20 0.57 6.92 12.32
C ASP A 20 -0.37 6.90 11.11
N VAL A 21 -1.34 5.99 11.09
CA VAL A 21 -2.28 5.81 9.97
C VAL A 21 -1.57 5.37 8.68
N SER A 22 -0.44 4.66 8.79
CA SER A 22 0.27 4.07 7.66
C SER A 22 -0.58 3.09 6.84
N GLN A 23 -1.64 2.50 7.42
CA GLN A 23 -2.63 1.74 6.67
C GLN A 23 -3.38 2.55 5.61
N LEU A 24 -3.42 3.88 5.75
CA LEU A 24 -4.02 4.79 4.78
C LEU A 24 -2.97 5.49 3.91
N TYR A 25 -1.85 5.91 4.49
CA TYR A 25 -0.87 6.79 3.82
C TYR A 25 0.34 6.09 3.23
N GLY A 26 0.54 4.81 3.48
CA GLY A 26 1.72 4.07 3.07
C GLY A 26 2.84 4.12 4.10
N THR A 27 3.77 3.18 3.98
CA THR A 27 4.92 3.02 4.89
C THR A 27 6.23 3.53 4.27
N ASN A 28 6.19 3.92 2.99
CA ASN A 28 7.30 4.47 2.25
C ASN A 28 6.83 5.57 1.28
N GLU A 29 7.78 6.34 0.74
CA GLU A 29 7.47 7.50 -0.08
C GLU A 29 6.82 7.13 -1.43
N GLU A 30 7.21 6.00 -2.00
CA GLU A 30 6.67 5.51 -3.28
C GLU A 30 5.18 5.18 -3.14
N SER A 31 4.81 4.33 -2.17
CA SER A 31 3.41 3.98 -1.90
C SER A 31 2.58 5.19 -1.46
N SER A 32 3.17 6.12 -0.69
CA SER A 32 2.47 7.35 -0.32
C SER A 32 2.17 8.24 -1.52
N LYS A 33 3.08 8.35 -2.49
CA LYS A 33 2.86 9.12 -3.73
C LYS A 33 1.81 8.47 -4.61
N GLU A 34 1.77 7.14 -4.70
CA GLU A 34 0.76 6.41 -5.47
C GLU A 34 -0.67 6.67 -4.98
N LEU A 35 -0.86 6.90 -3.68
CA LEU A 35 -2.17 7.14 -3.06
C LEU A 35 -2.62 8.60 -3.11
N ARG A 36 -1.71 9.57 -3.34
CA ARG A 36 -2.04 11.01 -3.40
C ARG A 36 -2.58 11.41 -4.76
N ALA A 37 -3.55 12.33 -4.79
CA ALA A 37 -4.11 12.86 -6.03
C ALA A 37 -3.09 13.69 -6.82
N LEU A 38 -2.17 14.39 -6.13
CA LEU A 38 -1.13 15.25 -6.71
C LEU A 38 -1.68 16.38 -7.62
N ASP A 39 -2.94 16.76 -7.44
CA ASP A 39 -3.66 17.79 -8.19
C ASP A 39 -3.68 19.16 -7.47
N GLY A 40 -2.85 19.32 -6.43
CA GLY A 40 -2.78 20.52 -5.60
C GLY A 40 -3.84 20.60 -4.49
N THR A 41 -4.80 19.66 -4.42
CA THR A 41 -5.86 19.69 -3.40
C THR A 41 -5.44 19.12 -2.04
N GLY A 42 -4.32 18.39 -1.99
CA GLY A 42 -3.88 17.66 -0.81
C GLY A 42 -4.69 16.39 -0.52
N LYS A 43 -5.58 15.97 -1.43
CA LYS A 43 -6.42 14.77 -1.27
C LYS A 43 -5.68 13.47 -1.62
N LEU A 44 -6.22 12.36 -1.12
CA LEU A 44 -5.95 11.02 -1.64
C LEU A 44 -6.76 10.79 -2.92
N LYS A 45 -6.28 9.90 -3.77
CA LYS A 45 -7.05 9.39 -4.91
C LYS A 45 -8.29 8.66 -4.39
N HIS A 46 -9.38 8.75 -5.13
CA HIS A 46 -10.63 8.07 -4.85
C HIS A 46 -11.37 7.74 -6.13
N ASN A 47 -12.31 6.81 -6.06
CA ASN A 47 -13.28 6.56 -7.11
C ASN A 47 -14.63 7.17 -6.70
N ASP A 48 -15.15 8.09 -7.50
CA ASP A 48 -16.47 8.66 -7.28
C ASP A 48 -17.56 7.69 -7.77
N THR A 49 -18.50 7.37 -6.89
CA THR A 49 -19.62 6.47 -7.19
C THR A 49 -20.96 7.12 -6.81
N SER A 50 -22.07 6.52 -7.25
CA SER A 50 -23.42 7.00 -6.91
C SER A 50 -23.73 6.99 -5.40
N VAL A 51 -22.94 6.25 -4.61
CA VAL A 51 -23.11 6.11 -3.15
C VAL A 51 -22.02 6.84 -2.34
N GLY A 52 -21.12 7.56 -3.01
CA GLY A 52 -20.01 8.30 -2.38
C GLY A 52 -18.63 7.92 -2.92
N CYS A 53 -17.59 8.35 -2.22
CA CYS A 53 -16.20 8.08 -2.61
C CYS A 53 -15.74 6.73 -2.08
N LEU A 54 -15.29 5.85 -2.98
CA LEU A 54 -14.63 4.60 -2.63
C LEU A 54 -13.11 4.72 -2.75
N LEU A 55 -12.40 3.76 -2.15
CA LEU A 55 -10.96 3.64 -2.32
C LEU A 55 -10.59 3.54 -3.82
N PRO A 56 -9.43 4.08 -4.22
CA PRO A 56 -8.98 3.97 -5.59
C PRO A 56 -8.73 2.50 -5.92
N SER A 57 -9.17 2.08 -7.10
CA SER A 57 -8.89 0.76 -7.67
C SER A 57 -7.76 0.89 -8.68
N GLY A 58 -6.79 -0.01 -8.67
CA GLY A 58 -5.66 0.13 -9.59
C GLY A 58 -4.71 -1.05 -9.62
N LYS A 59 -3.74 -0.96 -10.53
CA LYS A 59 -2.69 -1.96 -10.75
C LYS A 59 -1.46 -1.59 -9.90
N GLY A 60 -1.39 -2.08 -8.66
CA GLY A 60 -0.13 -2.03 -7.92
C GLY A 60 0.85 -3.07 -8.48
N PRO A 61 2.14 -2.75 -8.68
CA PRO A 61 3.15 -3.74 -9.10
C PRO A 61 3.31 -4.90 -8.10
N ASN A 62 2.88 -4.68 -6.86
CA ASN A 62 2.96 -5.62 -5.73
C ASN A 62 1.64 -6.35 -5.43
N ASP A 63 0.60 -6.18 -6.26
CA ASP A 63 -0.66 -6.90 -6.03
C ASP A 63 -0.56 -8.34 -6.52
N LEU A 64 0.01 -9.20 -5.67
CA LEU A 64 0.12 -10.65 -5.91
C LEU A 64 -1.23 -11.32 -6.19
N PHE A 65 -2.34 -10.74 -5.70
CA PHE A 65 -3.69 -11.29 -5.84
C PHE A 65 -4.53 -10.62 -6.93
N CYS A 66 -4.03 -9.57 -7.58
CA CYS A 66 -4.68 -8.99 -8.74
C CYS A 66 -3.90 -9.39 -10.01
N PRO A 67 -4.46 -10.23 -10.89
CA PRO A 67 -3.73 -10.80 -12.03
C PRO A 67 -3.14 -9.70 -12.92
N LYS A 68 -1.84 -9.81 -13.22
CA LYS A 68 -1.11 -8.86 -14.06
C LYS A 68 -1.84 -8.67 -15.39
N GLY A 69 -2.17 -7.42 -15.72
CA GLY A 69 -2.76 -7.05 -17.01
C GLY A 69 -4.25 -6.68 -16.96
N GLU A 70 -4.98 -7.14 -15.94
CA GLU A 70 -6.42 -6.84 -15.81
C GLU A 70 -6.67 -5.62 -14.91
N ALA A 71 -7.77 -4.90 -15.15
CA ALA A 71 -8.23 -3.88 -14.22
C ALA A 71 -8.57 -4.58 -12.90
N SER A 72 -7.76 -4.30 -11.88
CA SER A 72 -7.83 -4.90 -10.57
C SER A 72 -9.18 -4.59 -9.90
N LYS A 73 -9.85 -5.60 -9.33
CA LYS A 73 -10.94 -5.44 -8.35
C LYS A 73 -10.42 -5.10 -6.95
N CYS A 74 -9.10 -4.93 -6.80
CA CYS A 74 -8.47 -4.68 -5.52
C CYS A 74 -8.52 -3.17 -5.21
N PHE A 75 -8.84 -2.82 -3.97
CA PHE A 75 -8.71 -1.46 -3.47
C PHE A 75 -7.26 -1.18 -3.07
N MET A 76 -6.73 -0.05 -3.53
CA MET A 76 -5.43 0.45 -3.12
C MET A 76 -5.55 1.20 -1.80
N SER A 77 -4.60 0.95 -0.89
CA SER A 77 -4.49 1.61 0.41
C SER A 77 -3.01 1.72 0.81
N GLY A 78 -2.74 2.28 2.01
CA GLY A 78 -1.38 2.37 2.55
C GLY A 78 -0.74 1.03 2.93
N ILE A 79 -1.57 -0.01 3.03
CA ILE A 79 -1.16 -1.41 3.16
C ILE A 79 -1.56 -2.19 1.90
N SER A 80 -1.07 -3.43 1.80
CA SER A 80 -1.34 -4.35 0.69
C SER A 80 -2.80 -4.34 0.24
N ALA A 81 -3.05 -4.48 -1.06
CA ALA A 81 -4.41 -4.38 -1.58
C ALA A 81 -5.32 -5.51 -1.10
N TYR A 82 -6.60 -5.17 -0.95
CA TYR A 82 -7.67 -6.08 -0.57
C TYR A 82 -8.66 -6.22 -1.73
N SER A 83 -9.10 -7.45 -2.04
CA SER A 83 -10.17 -7.67 -3.02
C SER A 83 -11.51 -7.19 -2.46
N SER A 84 -12.25 -6.43 -3.25
CA SER A 84 -13.69 -6.20 -3.03
C SER A 84 -14.51 -7.46 -3.26
#